data_AF-A0A963TZW7-F1
#
_entry.id   AF-A0A963TZW7-F1
#
_cell.length_a   1.000
_cell.length_b   1.000
_cell.length_c   1.000
_cell.angle_alpha   90.00
_cell.angle_beta   90.00
_cell.angle_gamma   90.00
#
_symmetry.space_group_name_H-M   'P 1'
#
loop_
_entity.id
_entity.type
_entity.pdbx_description
1 polymer ?
#
loop_
_entity_poly.entity_id
_entity_poly.type
_entity_poly.pdbx_seq_one_letter_code
_entity_poly.pdbx_strand_id
1 'polypeptide(L)'
;MSDKTLTRMDLSEAVFREVGLSRNESAQLVESVLQHMSDALVGGETVKISSFGTFTVRAKAARIGRNPKTGDEVPIHPRRVLTFRPSHLMKDRVAAGNRG
;
A
#
# COMPACT_ATOMS: atom_id res chain seq x y z
N MET A 1 -19.51 -9.69 6.63
CA MET A 1 -18.15 -9.12 6.67
C MET A 1 -18.20 -7.89 7.56
N SER A 2 -17.23 -7.69 8.45
CA SER A 2 -17.17 -6.47 9.26
C SER A 2 -16.78 -5.30 8.36
N ASP A 3 -17.59 -4.23 8.33
CA ASP A 3 -17.32 -2.97 7.63
C ASP A 3 -16.23 -2.12 8.32
N LYS A 4 -15.45 -2.71 9.23
CA LYS A 4 -14.40 -1.99 9.94
C LYS A 4 -13.23 -1.71 9.00
N THR A 5 -13.05 -0.44 8.64
CA THR A 5 -11.86 0.06 7.96
C THR A 5 -10.72 0.21 8.97
N LEU A 6 -9.58 -0.43 8.71
CA LEU A 6 -8.37 -0.24 9.52
C LEU A 6 -7.73 1.11 9.16
N THR A 7 -7.45 1.93 10.17
CA THR A 7 -6.90 3.28 10.02
C THR A 7 -5.47 3.38 10.54
N ARG A 8 -4.82 4.53 10.30
CA ARG A 8 -3.50 4.83 10.89
C ARG A 8 -3.53 4.77 12.41
N MET A 9 -4.62 5.24 13.04
CA MET A 9 -4.79 5.17 14.49
C MET A 9 -4.76 3.72 14.98
N ASP A 10 -5.43 2.78 14.28
CA ASP A 10 -5.39 1.37 14.66
C ASP A 10 -3.97 0.77 14.59
N LEU A 11 -3.13 1.22 13.65
CA LEU A 11 -1.72 0.82 13.57
C LEU A 11 -0.91 1.39 14.75
N SER A 12 -1.09 2.67 15.07
CA SER A 12 -0.42 3.31 16.21
C SER A 12 -0.81 2.63 17.53
N GLU A 13 -2.08 2.27 17.69
CA GLU A 13 -2.58 1.52 18.84
C GLU A 13 -1.98 0.10 18.92
N ALA A 14 -1.74 -0.55 17.78
CA ALA A 14 -1.07 -1.84 17.77
C ALA A 14 0.38 -1.74 18.26
N VAL A 15 1.12 -0.71 17.82
CA VAL A 15 2.49 -0.43 18.30
C VAL A 15 2.50 -0.09 19.79
N PHE A 16 1.58 0.77 20.24
CA PHE A 16 1.41 1.15 21.64
C PHE A 16 1.26 -0.07 22.55
N ARG A 17 0.37 -1.00 22.18
CA ARG A 17 0.08 -2.20 22.97
C ARG A 17 1.27 -3.17 23.06
N GLU A 18 2.09 -3.26 22.01
CA GLU A 18 3.18 -4.24 21.94
C GLU A 18 4.46 -3.72 22.61
N VAL A 19 4.78 -2.44 22.42
CA VAL A 19 6.09 -1.88 22.80
C VAL A 19 6.03 -1.06 24.10
N GLY A 20 4.83 -0.69 24.58
CA GLY A 20 4.65 0.05 25.84
C GLY A 20 5.13 1.52 25.79
N LEU A 21 5.40 2.05 24.59
CA LEU A 21 5.67 3.47 24.36
C LEU A 21 4.43 4.32 24.66
N SER A 22 4.55 5.65 24.72
CA SER A 22 3.36 6.50 24.75
C SER A 22 2.58 6.41 23.42
N ARG A 23 1.29 6.77 23.46
CA ARG A 23 0.45 6.84 22.24
C ARG A 23 1.03 7.81 21.22
N ASN A 24 1.60 8.92 21.68
CA ASN A 24 2.22 9.94 20.82
C ASN A 24 3.47 9.40 20.12
N GLU A 25 4.38 8.75 20.85
CA GLU A 25 5.57 8.12 20.27
C GLU A 25 5.19 7.02 19.28
N SER A 26 4.19 6.19 19.63
CA SER A 26 3.70 5.13 18.75
C SER A 26 3.14 5.70 17.43
N ALA A 27 2.38 6.78 17.50
CA ALA A 27 1.87 7.47 16.32
C ALA A 27 2.99 8.08 15.48
N GLN A 28 3.99 8.70 16.11
CA GLN A 28 5.16 9.26 15.43
C GLN A 28 5.98 8.18 14.71
N LEU A 29 6.16 7.01 15.32
CA LEU A 29 6.88 5.90 14.69
C LEU A 29 6.15 5.36 13.45
N VAL A 30 4.83 5.17 13.54
CA VAL A 30 4.02 4.75 12.38
C VAL A 30 4.11 5.78 11.27
N GLU A 31 3.99 7.07 11.59
CA GLU A 31 4.13 8.16 10.62
C GLU A 31 5.53 8.13 9.97
N SER A 32 6.59 7.96 10.76
CA SER A 32 7.96 7.92 10.26
C SER A 32 8.17 6.76 9.27
N VAL A 33 7.60 5.58 9.51
CA VAL A 33 7.69 4.45 8.57
C VAL A 33 6.97 4.78 7.26
N LEU A 34 5.74 5.31 7.34
CA LEU A 34 4.96 5.65 6.15
C LEU A 34 5.63 6.76 5.33
N GLN A 35 6.20 7.76 5.99
CA GLN A 35 6.93 8.84 5.34
C GLN A 35 8.18 8.29 4.63
N HIS A 36 8.99 7.48 5.31
CA HIS A 36 10.19 6.90 4.73
C HIS A 36 9.89 6.02 3.51
N MET A 37 8.82 5.21 3.57
CA MET A 37 8.34 4.44 2.41
C MET A 37 7.91 5.35 1.27
N SER A 38 7.20 6.44 1.57
CA SER A 38 6.71 7.38 0.57
C SER A 38 7.85 8.10 -0.14
N ASP A 39 8.86 8.55 0.60
CA ASP A 39 10.04 9.23 0.05
C ASP A 39 10.81 8.32 -0.92
N ALA A 40 11.06 7.07 -0.53
CA ALA A 40 11.70 6.07 -1.40
C ALA A 40 10.89 5.85 -2.70
N LEU A 41 9.56 5.71 -2.61
CA LEU A 41 8.70 5.53 -3.78
C LEU A 41 8.67 6.78 -4.67
N VAL A 42 8.65 7.98 -4.10
CA VAL A 42 8.75 9.24 -4.84
C VAL A 42 10.08 9.30 -5.60
N GLY A 43 11.17 8.86 -4.98
CA GLY A 43 12.49 8.68 -5.60
C GLY A 43 12.53 7.64 -6.72
N GLY A 44 11.52 6.78 -6.83
CA GLY A 44 11.44 5.72 -7.84
C GLY A 44 12.03 4.39 -7.40
N GLU A 45 12.38 4.27 -6.12
CA GLU A 45 12.90 3.05 -5.51
C GLU A 45 11.80 1.99 -5.32
N THR A 46 12.23 0.79 -4.98
CA THR A 46 11.35 -0.33 -4.63
C THR A 46 11.34 -0.54 -3.14
N VAL A 47 10.15 -0.55 -2.52
CA VAL A 47 9.99 -0.89 -1.11
C VAL A 47 9.56 -2.36 -1.01
N LYS A 48 10.41 -3.20 -0.41
CA LYS A 48 10.14 -4.62 -0.18
C LYS A 48 10.01 -4.90 1.31
N ILE A 49 8.86 -5.43 1.72
CA ILE A 49 8.60 -5.88 3.09
C ILE A 49 8.45 -7.39 3.03
N SER A 50 9.45 -8.10 3.54
CA SER A 50 9.46 -9.57 3.59
C SER A 50 8.18 -10.09 4.23
N SER A 51 7.69 -11.24 3.75
CA SER A 51 6.42 -11.85 4.19
C SER A 51 5.15 -11.06 3.90
N PHE A 52 5.22 -9.77 3.57
CA PHE A 52 4.07 -8.92 3.27
C PHE A 52 3.88 -8.67 1.77
N GLY A 53 4.87 -8.04 1.13
CA GLY A 53 4.79 -7.74 -0.30
C GLY A 53 5.83 -6.73 -0.78
N THR A 54 5.62 -6.24 -1.99
CA THR A 54 6.53 -5.29 -2.64
C THR A 54 5.76 -4.19 -3.32
N PHE A 55 6.17 -2.95 -3.06
CA PHE A 55 5.70 -1.75 -3.72
C PHE A 55 6.74 -1.32 -4.76
N THR A 56 6.31 -1.16 -6.00
CA THR A 56 7.19 -0.71 -7.09
C THR A 56 6.55 0.43 -7.85
N VAL A 57 7.34 1.43 -8.23
CA VAL A 57 6.92 2.45 -9.20
C VAL A 57 7.23 1.98 -10.62
N ARG A 58 6.26 2.17 -11.51
CA ARG A 58 6.36 1.81 -12.94
C ARG A 58 6.07 3.02 -13.79
N ALA A 59 6.91 3.29 -14.79
CA ALA A 59 6.57 4.20 -15.86
C ALA A 59 5.62 3.50 -16.84
N LYS A 60 4.49 4.14 -17.14
CA LYS A 60 3.54 3.69 -18.15
C LYS A 60 3.66 4.60 -19.35
N ALA A 61 3.87 4.02 -20.53
CA ALA A 61 3.93 4.74 -21.79
C ALA A 61 2.54 5.28 -22.19
N ALA A 62 2.54 6.25 -23.10
CA ALA A 62 1.30 6.73 -23.72
C ALA A 62 0.60 5.60 -24.48
N ARG A 63 -0.73 5.63 -24.48
CA ARG A 63 -1.56 4.72 -25.29
C ARG A 63 -2.93 5.33 -25.52
N ILE A 64 -3.65 4.83 -26.51
CA ILE A 64 -5.06 5.17 -26.72
C ILE A 64 -5.94 4.28 -25.85
N GLY A 65 -6.80 4.90 -25.06
CA GLY A 65 -7.90 4.23 -24.34
C GLY A 65 -9.23 4.54 -25.01
N ARG A 66 -10.32 4.03 -24.43
CA ARG A 66 -11.68 4.34 -24.86
C ARG A 66 -12.51 4.80 -23.69
N ASN A 67 -13.37 5.79 -23.91
CA ASN A 67 -14.37 6.17 -22.93
C ASN A 67 -15.35 5.00 -22.74
N PRO A 68 -15.47 4.41 -21.54
CA PRO A 68 -16.34 3.25 -21.32
C PRO A 68 -17.82 3.51 -21.62
N LYS A 69 -18.25 4.78 -21.61
CA LYS A 69 -19.65 5.16 -21.85
C LYS A 69 -19.95 5.42 -23.33
N THR A 70 -19.03 6.03 -24.08
CA THR A 70 -19.27 6.47 -25.47
C THR A 70 -18.50 5.67 -26.52
N GLY A 71 -17.43 4.98 -26.13
CA GLY A 71 -16.55 4.25 -27.04
C GLY A 71 -15.47 5.12 -27.71
N ASP A 72 -15.54 6.44 -27.54
CA ASP A 72 -14.60 7.39 -28.15
C ASP A 72 -13.17 7.14 -27.69
N GLU A 73 -12.23 7.31 -28.62
CA GLU A 73 -10.81 7.17 -28.35
C GLU A 73 -10.27 8.36 -27.57
N VAL A 74 -9.61 8.10 -26.45
CA VAL A 74 -9.06 9.12 -25.55
C VAL A 74 -7.58 8.83 -25.29
N PRO A 75 -6.68 9.80 -25.51
CA PRO A 75 -5.27 9.60 -25.21
C PRO A 75 -5.05 9.45 -23.70
N ILE A 76 -4.26 8.44 -23.32
CA ILE A 76 -3.77 8.25 -21.96
C ILE A 76 -2.30 8.64 -21.96
N HIS A 77 -1.99 9.75 -21.30
CA HIS A 77 -0.64 10.29 -21.24
C HIS A 77 0.31 9.38 -20.43
N PRO A 78 1.64 9.46 -20.69
CA PRO A 78 2.63 8.77 -19.89
C PRO A 78 2.54 9.20 -18.43
N ARG A 79 2.69 8.24 -17.51
CA ARG A 79 2.64 8.53 -16.07
C ARG A 79 3.39 7.49 -15.25
N ARG A 80 3.78 7.87 -14.04
CA ARG A 80 4.26 6.95 -13.01
C ARG A 80 3.06 6.35 -12.28
N VAL A 81 3.08 5.04 -12.04
CA VAL A 81 2.07 4.35 -11.26
C VAL A 81 2.73 3.53 -10.16
N LEU A 82 2.12 3.53 -8.97
CA LEU A 82 2.50 2.65 -7.88
C LEU A 82 1.77 1.31 -8.03
N THR A 83 2.47 0.20 -7.87
CA THR A 83 1.87 -1.14 -7.84
C THR A 83 2.31 -1.88 -6.60
N PHE A 84 1.36 -2.50 -5.91
CA PHE A 84 1.62 -3.45 -4.83
C PHE A 84 1.51 -4.89 -5.35
N ARG A 85 2.51 -5.72 -5.05
CA ARG A 85 2.42 -7.18 -5.20
C ARG A 85 2.45 -7.83 -3.82
N PRO A 86 1.37 -8.52 -3.39
CA PRO A 86 1.41 -9.29 -2.16
C PRO A 86 2.36 -10.49 -2.30
N SER A 87 3.02 -10.82 -1.20
CA SER A 87 3.88 -12.01 -1.09
C SER A 87 3.05 -13.30 -1.23
N HIS A 88 3.71 -14.43 -1.50
CA HIS A 88 3.03 -15.73 -1.49
C HIS A 88 2.39 -16.01 -0.13
N LEU A 89 3.15 -15.81 0.96
CA LEU A 89 2.66 -16.00 2.31
C LEU A 89 1.42 -15.14 2.63
N MET A 90 1.39 -13.88 2.18
CA MET A 90 0.24 -13.01 2.40
C MET A 90 -0.98 -13.48 1.60
N LYS A 91 -0.79 -13.92 0.35
CA LYS A 91 -1.87 -14.50 -0.46
C LYS A 91 -2.41 -15.78 0.18
N ASP A 92 -1.54 -16.64 0.68
CA ASP A 92 -1.94 -17.91 1.30
C ASP A 92 -2.73 -17.67 2.59
N ARG A 93 -2.29 -16.70 3.42
CA ARG A 93 -3.04 -16.27 4.62
C ARG A 93 -4.44 -15.76 4.27
N VAL A 94 -4.56 -14.93 3.22
CA VAL A 94 -5.87 -14.43 2.77
C VAL A 94 -6.74 -15.58 2.23
N ALA A 95 -6.16 -16.51 1.47
CA ALA A 95 -6.90 -17.65 0.91
C ALA A 95 -7.35 -18.65 1.99
N ALA A 96 -6.54 -18.86 3.03
CA ALA A 96 -6.91 -19.68 4.18
C ALA A 96 -8.07 -19.04 4.99
N GLY A 97 -8.15 -17.71 5.00
CA GLY A 97 -9.10 -16.95 5.80
C GLY A 97 -8.82 -17.01 7.30
N ASN A 98 -9.70 -16.43 8.12
CA ASN A 98 -9.63 -16.55 9.58
C ASN A 98 -10.15 -17.92 10.06
N ARG A 99 -9.49 -19.02 9.64
CA ARG A 99 -9.71 -20.34 10.26
C ARG A 99 -8.83 -20.43 11.51
N GLY A 100 -9.24 -19.68 12.53
CA GLY A 100 -8.70 -19.66 13.88
C GLY A 100 -9.80 -19.23 14.82
#